data_AF-A0A7K0V6T8-F1
#
_entry.id   AF-A0A7K0V6T8-F1
#
_cell.length_a   1.000
_cell.length_b   1.000
_cell.length_c   1.000
_cell.angle_alpha   90.00
_cell.angle_beta   90.00
_cell.angle_gamma   90.00
#
_symmetry.space_group_name_H-M   'P 1'
#
loop_
_entity.id
_entity.type
_entity.pdbx_description
1 polymer ?
#
loop_
_entity_poly.entity_id
_entity_poly.type
_entity_poly.pdbx_seq_one_letter_code
_entity_poly.pdbx_strand_id
1 'polypeptide(L)'
;MLKKSFSTLALLTSLIASTTLPSQAATPSSPTTMIGYQTQKLTWKTCNDNFQCSTLMVPIDYSNLPLGSFKIGVLRYLANIQKGRLGSLVINPGGPGASGIEYA
;
A
#
# COMPACT_ATOMS: atom_id res chain seq x y z
N MET A 1 -24.66 74.95 -15.01
CA MET A 1 -24.54 75.14 -13.55
C MET A 1 -25.52 74.24 -12.83
N LEU A 2 -25.07 73.13 -12.22
CA LEU A 2 -25.36 72.71 -10.84
C LEU A 2 -24.76 71.32 -10.62
N LYS A 3 -23.85 71.25 -9.62
CA LYS A 3 -23.20 70.04 -9.10
C LYS A 3 -24.24 69.09 -8.51
N LYS A 4 -23.99 67.77 -8.56
CA LYS A 4 -24.22 66.88 -7.41
C LYS A 4 -23.44 65.56 -7.54
N SER A 5 -22.47 65.45 -6.64
CA SER A 5 -21.64 64.31 -6.33
C SER A 5 -22.46 63.22 -5.63
N PHE A 6 -22.25 61.96 -5.97
CA PHE A 6 -22.74 60.82 -5.20
C PHE A 6 -21.55 59.88 -4.93
N SER A 7 -21.05 59.91 -3.69
CA SER A 7 -20.09 58.94 -3.17
C SER A 7 -20.79 57.59 -3.01
N THR A 8 -20.32 56.58 -3.74
CA THR A 8 -20.71 55.19 -3.54
C THR A 8 -19.78 54.54 -2.50
N LEU A 9 -20.39 54.07 -1.43
CA LEU A 9 -19.74 53.37 -0.32
C LEU A 9 -19.36 51.95 -0.81
N ALA A 10 -18.06 51.65 -0.90
CA ALA A 10 -17.58 50.34 -1.31
C ALA A 10 -17.75 49.32 -0.17
N LEU A 11 -18.68 48.37 -0.34
CA LEU A 11 -18.83 47.22 0.55
C LEU A 11 -17.70 46.21 0.27
N LEU A 12 -16.76 46.03 1.20
CA LEU A 12 -15.77 44.95 1.16
C LEU A 12 -16.46 43.62 1.47
N THR A 13 -16.69 42.78 0.44
CA THR A 13 -17.07 41.38 0.62
C THR A 13 -15.81 40.53 0.72
N SER A 14 -15.50 40.05 1.93
CA SER A 14 -14.40 39.13 2.20
C SER A 14 -14.70 37.75 1.62
N LEU A 15 -13.97 37.34 0.59
CA LEU A 15 -14.03 36.00 0.00
C LEU A 15 -13.17 35.03 0.84
N ILE A 16 -13.81 34.19 1.65
CA ILE A 16 -13.12 33.15 2.42
C ILE A 16 -12.81 31.99 1.48
N ALA A 17 -11.56 31.91 1.01
CA ALA A 17 -11.06 30.76 0.27
C ALA A 17 -10.76 29.62 1.25
N SER A 18 -11.68 28.65 1.36
CA SER A 18 -11.47 27.43 2.12
C SER A 18 -10.45 26.53 1.41
N THR A 19 -9.21 26.52 1.89
CA THR A 19 -8.18 25.59 1.42
C THR A 19 -8.43 24.22 2.04
N THR A 20 -9.00 23.30 1.26
CA THR A 20 -9.07 21.88 1.64
C THR A 20 -7.67 21.26 1.47
N LEU A 21 -6.98 20.97 2.57
CA LEU A 21 -5.76 20.17 2.50
C LEU A 21 -6.13 18.72 2.11
N PRO A 22 -5.39 18.10 1.17
CA PRO A 22 -5.54 16.68 0.90
C PRO A 22 -5.12 15.88 2.14
N SER A 23 -6.03 15.04 2.65
CA SER A 23 -5.73 14.08 3.72
C SER A 23 -4.72 13.07 3.18
N GLN A 24 -3.49 13.11 3.71
CA GLN A 24 -2.45 12.14 3.40
C GLN A 24 -2.92 10.77 3.92
N ALA A 25 -3.29 9.87 3.01
CA ALA A 25 -3.64 8.50 3.39
C ALA A 25 -2.44 7.86 4.11
N ALA A 26 -2.68 7.39 5.35
CA ALA A 26 -1.66 6.70 6.12
C ALA A 26 -1.16 5.49 5.33
N THR A 27 0.16 5.38 5.14
CA THR A 27 0.75 4.12 4.69
C THR A 27 0.44 3.05 5.73
N PRO A 28 0.02 1.84 5.32
CA PRO A 28 -0.21 0.77 6.27
C PRO A 28 1.06 0.56 7.10
N SER A 29 0.94 0.71 8.41
CA SER A 29 2.07 0.59 9.33
C SER A 29 2.58 -0.85 9.33
N SER A 30 3.90 -1.00 9.19
CA SER A 30 4.54 -2.31 9.30
C SER A 30 4.24 -2.94 10.65
N PRO A 31 4.14 -4.28 10.74
CA PRO A 31 4.10 -4.96 12.03
C PRO A 31 5.31 -4.57 12.89
N THR A 32 5.10 -4.37 14.19
CA THR A 32 6.17 -4.01 15.14
C THR A 32 6.56 -5.17 16.06
N THR A 33 5.86 -6.30 15.97
CA THR A 33 6.08 -7.50 16.79
C THR A 33 6.36 -8.71 15.92
N MET A 34 7.11 -9.68 16.46
CA MET A 34 7.39 -10.93 15.75
C MET A 34 6.11 -11.67 15.36
N ILE A 35 5.15 -11.76 16.28
CA ILE A 35 3.86 -12.39 16.00
C ILE A 35 3.11 -11.64 14.89
N GLY A 36 3.17 -10.30 14.88
CA GLY A 36 2.58 -9.48 13.83
C GLY A 36 3.15 -9.79 12.46
N TYR A 37 4.46 -10.01 12.32
CA TYR A 37 5.08 -10.46 11.08
C TYR A 37 4.70 -11.90 10.69
N GLN A 38 4.53 -12.81 11.65
CA GLN A 38 4.23 -14.21 11.35
C GLN A 38 2.76 -14.46 10.99
N THR A 39 1.82 -13.70 11.55
CA THR A 39 0.38 -13.90 11.35
C THR A 39 -0.23 -12.96 10.31
N GLN A 40 0.59 -12.30 9.50
CA GLN A 40 0.13 -11.38 8.45
C GLN A 40 -0.89 -12.06 7.53
N LYS A 41 -2.01 -11.37 7.31
CA LYS A 41 -2.98 -11.76 6.28
C LYS A 41 -2.62 -11.04 4.99
N LEU A 42 -2.19 -11.79 3.99
CA LEU A 42 -1.83 -11.25 2.69
C LEU A 42 -3.08 -10.98 1.87
N THR A 43 -3.20 -9.74 1.37
CA THR A 43 -4.24 -9.36 0.41
C THR A 43 -3.78 -9.77 -0.98
N TRP A 44 -4.45 -10.76 -1.56
CA TRP A 44 -4.13 -11.29 -2.88
C TRP A 44 -4.93 -10.57 -3.96
N LYS A 45 -4.27 -10.28 -5.07
CA LYS A 45 -4.91 -9.75 -6.29
C LYS A 45 -4.53 -10.62 -7.47
N THR A 46 -5.43 -10.75 -8.44
CA THR A 46 -5.09 -11.36 -9.73
C THR A 46 -3.98 -10.53 -10.41
N CYS A 47 -3.00 -11.22 -10.97
CA CYS A 47 -1.91 -10.65 -11.75
C CYS A 47 -1.46 -11.72 -12.76
N ASN A 48 -0.99 -11.32 -13.94
CA ASN A 48 -0.44 -12.18 -14.98
C ASN A 48 -1.20 -13.52 -15.16
N ASP A 49 -2.12 -13.58 -16.12
CA ASP A 49 -2.92 -14.78 -16.39
C ASP A 49 -3.69 -15.28 -15.16
N ASN A 50 -3.41 -16.51 -14.73
CA ASN A 50 -4.10 -17.24 -13.66
C ASN A 50 -3.39 -17.16 -12.31
N PHE A 51 -2.41 -16.27 -12.17
CA PHE A 51 -1.68 -16.09 -10.93
C PHE A 51 -2.35 -15.07 -10.01
N GLN A 52 -1.96 -15.15 -8.74
CA GLN A 52 -2.27 -14.15 -7.74
C GLN A 52 -0.98 -13.63 -7.11
N CYS A 53 -0.91 -12.30 -6.97
CA CYS A 53 0.23 -11.61 -6.40
C CYS A 53 -0.14 -11.00 -5.05
N SER A 54 0.84 -10.92 -4.17
CA SER A 54 0.76 -10.14 -2.95
C SER A 54 2.16 -9.64 -2.53
N THR A 55 2.24 -9.07 -1.35
CA THR A 55 3.49 -8.60 -0.74
C THR A 55 3.52 -9.03 0.71
N LEU A 56 4.56 -9.75 1.08
CA LEU A 56 4.85 -10.17 2.46
C LEU A 56 5.85 -9.19 3.07
N MET A 57 5.58 -8.68 4.26
CA MET A 57 6.55 -7.85 4.97
C MET A 57 7.45 -8.71 5.85
N VAL A 58 8.74 -8.38 5.93
CA VAL A 58 9.70 -9.03 6.84
C VAL A 58 10.54 -7.97 7.54
N PRO A 59 10.94 -8.16 8.81
CA PRO A 59 11.79 -7.19 9.48
C PRO A 59 13.17 -7.14 8.82
N ILE A 60 13.80 -5.95 8.85
CA ILE A 60 15.19 -5.77 8.41
C ILE A 60 16.13 -6.57 9.30
N ASP A 61 15.89 -6.50 10.61
CA ASP A 61 16.62 -7.22 11.64
C ASP A 61 15.61 -7.87 12.60
N TYR A 62 15.64 -9.21 12.68
CA TYR A 62 14.74 -9.98 13.55
C TYR A 62 15.01 -9.76 15.04
N SER A 63 16.19 -9.27 15.41
CA SER A 63 16.56 -8.91 16.79
C SER A 63 16.24 -7.45 17.13
N ASN A 64 16.02 -6.60 16.13
CA ASN A 64 15.69 -5.19 16.27
C ASN A 64 14.52 -4.79 15.35
N LEU A 65 13.31 -5.22 15.71
CA LEU A 65 12.10 -4.97 14.92
C LEU A 65 11.79 -3.49 14.64
N PRO A 66 12.06 -2.54 15.57
CA PRO A 66 11.87 -1.11 15.30
C PRO A 66 12.72 -0.56 14.14
N LEU A 67 13.77 -1.27 13.71
CA LEU A 67 14.61 -0.85 12.58
C LEU A 67 13.84 -0.71 11.26
N GLY A 68 12.73 -1.45 11.11
CA GLY A 68 11.86 -1.39 9.94
C GLY A 68 11.72 -2.73 9.23
N SER A 69 11.19 -2.68 7.99
CA SER A 69 10.82 -3.87 7.23
C SER A 69 11.12 -3.77 5.73
N PHE A 70 11.39 -4.90 5.09
CA PHE A 70 11.36 -5.06 3.64
C PHE A 70 10.04 -5.67 3.16
N LYS A 71 9.79 -5.51 1.86
CA LYS A 71 8.66 -6.10 1.13
C LYS A 71 9.18 -7.20 0.22
N ILE A 72 8.72 -8.43 0.43
CA ILE A 72 8.97 -9.57 -0.46
C ILE A 72 7.74 -9.73 -1.36
N GLY A 73 7.95 -9.63 -2.68
CA GLY A 73 6.92 -9.99 -3.65
C GLY A 73 6.62 -11.48 -3.59
N VAL A 74 5.35 -11.86 -3.58
CA VAL A 74 4.94 -13.26 -3.62
C VAL A 74 3.94 -13.48 -4.75
N LEU A 75 4.15 -14.56 -5.50
CA LEU A 75 3.30 -15.03 -6.58
C LEU A 75 2.76 -16.41 -6.20
N ARG A 76 1.49 -16.69 -6.51
CA ARG A 76 0.92 -18.03 -6.37
C ARG A 76 0.02 -18.37 -7.55
N TYR A 77 0.12 -19.62 -7.99
CA TYR A 77 -0.88 -20.26 -8.84
C TYR A 77 -1.81 -21.06 -7.94
N LEU A 78 -3.13 -20.92 -8.10
CA LEU A 78 -4.10 -21.66 -7.30
C LEU A 78 -4.19 -23.10 -7.81
N ALA A 79 -4.29 -24.07 -6.88
CA ALA A 79 -4.53 -25.46 -7.27
C ALA A 79 -5.77 -25.58 -8.17
N ASN A 80 -5.68 -26.37 -9.24
CA ASN A 80 -6.82 -26.54 -10.17
C ASN A 80 -8.07 -27.10 -9.46
N ILE A 81 -7.88 -27.90 -8.39
CA ILE A 81 -8.97 -28.44 -7.55
C ILE A 81 -8.82 -27.89 -6.12
N GLN A 82 -9.63 -26.89 -5.77
CA GLN A 82 -9.58 -26.27 -4.45
C GLN A 82 -10.02 -27.18 -3.31
N LYS A 83 -11.04 -28.03 -3.55
CA LYS A 83 -11.60 -28.93 -2.52
C LYS A 83 -10.61 -29.99 -2.02
N GLY A 84 -9.59 -30.33 -2.81
CA GLY A 84 -8.55 -31.31 -2.46
C GLY A 84 -7.21 -30.68 -2.11
N ARG A 85 -7.13 -29.35 -1.94
CA ARG A 85 -5.86 -28.67 -1.69
C ARG A 85 -5.29 -29.06 -0.32
N LEU A 86 -4.10 -29.66 -0.32
CA LEU A 86 -3.36 -30.00 0.89
C LEU A 86 -2.63 -28.79 1.52
N GLY A 87 -2.10 -27.90 0.68
CA GLY A 87 -1.26 -26.80 1.14
C GLY A 87 -0.65 -25.99 0.00
N SER A 88 0.49 -25.36 0.27
CA SER A 88 1.29 -24.64 -0.72
C SER A 88 2.62 -25.36 -0.92
N LEU A 89 3.02 -25.58 -2.17
CA LEU A 89 4.39 -25.93 -2.50
C LEU A 89 5.17 -24.63 -2.71
N VAL A 90 6.19 -24.40 -1.88
CA VAL A 90 7.04 -23.21 -1.97
C VAL A 90 8.32 -23.59 -2.69
N ILE A 91 8.68 -22.82 -3.71
CA ILE A 91 9.83 -23.08 -4.56
C ILE A 91 10.87 -21.97 -4.39
N ASN A 92 12.13 -22.32 -4.55
CA ASN A 92 13.24 -21.37 -4.65
C ASN A 92 14.12 -21.84 -5.82
N PRO A 93 14.21 -21.08 -6.93
CA PRO A 93 14.95 -21.49 -8.12
C PRO A 93 16.48 -21.56 -7.91
N GLY A 94 17.00 -21.01 -6.81
CA GLY A 94 18.44 -20.96 -6.53
C GLY A 94 19.08 -19.67 -7.05
N GLY A 95 20.33 -19.75 -7.52
CA GLY A 95 21.15 -18.57 -7.79
C GLY A 95 22.26 -18.43 -6.74
N PRO A 96 22.23 -17.45 -5.82
CA PRO A 96 21.16 -16.54 -5.39
C PRO A 96 20.92 -15.31 -6.30
N GLY A 97 19.90 -14.52 -5.98
CA GLY A 97 19.55 -13.28 -6.71
C GLY A 97 18.57 -13.49 -7.87
N ALA A 98 18.31 -14.74 -8.26
CA ALA A 98 17.26 -15.07 -9.24
C ALA A 98 15.87 -14.82 -8.65
N SER A 99 14.97 -14.27 -9.47
CA SER A 99 13.59 -14.00 -9.09
C SER A 99 12.75 -15.28 -9.08
N GLY A 100 12.20 -15.63 -7.92
CA GLY A 100 11.20 -16.71 -7.83
C GLY A 100 9.87 -16.38 -8.54
N ILE A 101 9.61 -15.11 -8.82
CA ILE A 101 8.41 -14.67 -9.57
C ILE A 101 8.61 -14.89 -11.07
N GLU A 102 9.80 -14.62 -11.61
CA GLU A 102 10.08 -14.79 -13.04
C GLU A 102 10.34 -16.24 -13.43
N TYR A 103 10.78 -17.06 -12.48
CA TYR A 103 10.96 -18.49 -12.68
C TYR A 103 9.64 -19.26 -12.77
N ALA A 104 8.63 -18.84 -12.00
CA ALA A 104 7.35 -19.53 -11.84
C ALA A 104 6.37 -19.20 -12.97
#